data_AF-A0A945AYB4-F1
#
_entry.id   AF-A0A945AYB4-F1
#
_cell.length_a   1.000
_cell.length_b   1.000
_cell.length_c   1.000
_cell.angle_alpha   90.00
_cell.angle_beta   90.00
_cell.angle_gamma   90.00
#
_symmetry.space_group_name_H-M   'P 1'
#
loop_
_entity.id
_entity.type
_entity.pdbx_description
1 polymer ?
#
loop_
_entity_poly.entity_id
_entity_poly.type
_entity_poly.pdbx_seq_one_letter_code
_entity_poly.pdbx_strand_id
1 'polypeptide(L)'
;EVREFSYITGDLWTVSPLGVHHVPGLFARNERLTTFLATDKGECALVKVGATVVGRIKVCYHDLVSNRSGAKNQKIVLKTPFQVNRGEELGLFELGSTVICLFPKGQIELGELEVEQKVYLGQAIGRFCTDSKV
;
A
#
# COMPACT_ATOMS: atom_id res chain seq x y z
N GLU A 1 -10.70 6.04 7.61
CA GLU A 1 -10.24 7.37 7.14
C GLU A 1 -8.73 7.41 6.94
N VAL A 2 -8.25 8.31 6.10
CA VAL A 2 -6.83 8.64 5.92
C VAL A 2 -6.53 9.95 6.63
N ARG A 3 -5.53 9.95 7.52
CA ARG A 3 -5.06 11.16 8.21
C ARG A 3 -3.69 11.62 7.72
N GLU A 4 -2.82 10.67 7.42
CA GLU A 4 -1.50 10.96 6.91
C GLU A 4 -1.08 9.94 5.84
N PHE A 5 -0.13 10.35 5.04
CA PHE A 5 0.52 9.49 4.07
C PHE A 5 1.99 9.90 3.92
N SER A 6 2.79 8.97 3.42
CA SER A 6 4.18 9.25 3.06
C SER A 6 4.43 8.87 1.60
N TYR A 7 5.32 9.63 0.99
CA TYR A 7 5.87 9.37 -0.32
C TYR A 7 7.39 9.30 -0.18
N ILE A 8 7.95 8.17 -0.59
CA ILE A 8 9.38 7.92 -0.53
C ILE A 8 9.86 7.70 -1.97
N THR A 9 10.80 8.54 -2.39
CA THR A 9 11.48 8.38 -3.69
C THR A 9 12.38 7.15 -3.64
N GLY A 10 12.67 6.58 -4.80
CA GLY A 10 13.49 5.40 -4.88
C GLY A 10 13.71 4.92 -6.30
N ASP A 11 14.24 3.72 -6.41
CA ASP A 11 14.43 3.01 -7.67
C ASP A 11 13.07 2.60 -8.27
N LEU A 12 13.09 2.07 -9.49
CA LEU A 12 11.92 1.46 -10.14
C LEU A 12 12.30 0.07 -10.67
N TRP A 13 12.79 -0.81 -9.80
CA TRP A 13 13.06 -2.20 -10.15
C TRP A 13 11.76 -2.95 -10.48
N THR A 14 11.84 -3.93 -11.38
CA THR A 14 10.69 -4.78 -11.73
C THR A 14 10.26 -5.63 -10.54
N VAL A 15 8.96 -5.63 -10.24
CA VAL A 15 8.34 -6.47 -9.20
C VAL A 15 7.97 -7.87 -9.72
N SER A 16 8.51 -8.28 -10.86
CA SER A 16 8.42 -9.68 -11.32
C SER A 16 9.00 -10.65 -10.29
N PRO A 17 8.58 -11.94 -10.28
CA PRO A 17 9.13 -12.93 -9.36
C PRO A 17 10.67 -12.96 -9.33
N LEU A 18 11.30 -12.90 -10.52
CA LEU A 18 12.75 -12.85 -10.63
C LEU A 18 13.35 -11.64 -9.91
N GLY A 19 12.74 -10.46 -10.06
CA GLY A 19 13.16 -9.24 -9.38
C GLY A 19 13.03 -9.35 -7.87
N VAL A 20 11.89 -9.85 -7.38
CA VAL A 20 11.62 -10.06 -5.95
C VAL A 20 12.64 -11.00 -5.31
N HIS A 21 13.05 -12.06 -6.02
CA HIS A 21 14.04 -13.01 -5.51
C HIS A 21 15.48 -12.49 -5.50
N HIS A 22 15.86 -11.64 -6.46
CA HIS A 22 17.28 -11.31 -6.69
C HIS A 22 17.68 -9.88 -6.32
N VAL A 23 16.73 -8.95 -6.13
CA VAL A 23 17.05 -7.58 -5.73
C VAL A 23 16.87 -7.44 -4.22
N PRO A 24 17.95 -7.34 -3.43
CA PRO A 24 17.84 -7.23 -1.98
C PRO A 24 17.08 -5.96 -1.59
N GLY A 25 16.07 -6.13 -0.74
CA GLY A 25 15.26 -5.02 -0.26
C GLY A 25 14.45 -4.32 -1.35
N LEU A 26 14.08 -5.01 -2.45
CA LEU A 26 13.38 -4.44 -3.61
C LEU A 26 12.28 -3.44 -3.22
N PHE A 27 11.34 -3.85 -2.38
CA PHE A 27 10.20 -3.00 -2.01
C PHE A 27 10.58 -1.76 -1.17
N ALA A 28 11.69 -1.84 -0.41
CA ALA A 28 12.21 -0.71 0.36
C ALA A 28 13.07 0.24 -0.49
N ARG A 29 13.69 -0.28 -1.56
CA ARG A 29 14.46 0.49 -2.53
C ARG A 29 13.58 1.21 -3.54
N ASN A 30 12.48 0.57 -3.94
CA ASN A 30 11.59 1.16 -4.92
C ASN A 30 10.86 2.39 -4.35
N GLU A 31 10.59 3.32 -5.26
CA GLU A 31 9.68 4.44 -5.03
C GLU A 31 8.32 3.91 -4.54
N ARG A 32 7.75 4.55 -3.52
CA ARG A 32 6.48 4.09 -2.93
C ARG A 32 5.69 5.19 -2.26
N LEU A 33 4.38 4.96 -2.18
CA LEU A 33 3.42 5.81 -1.47
C LEU A 33 2.68 4.98 -0.42
N THR A 34 2.83 5.34 0.85
CA THR A 34 2.18 4.66 1.97
C THR A 34 1.00 5.48 2.45
N THR A 35 -0.20 4.91 2.40
CA THR A 35 -1.40 5.47 3.02
C THR A 35 -1.59 4.88 4.40
N PHE A 36 -1.70 5.71 5.44
CA PHE A 36 -2.05 5.25 6.79
C PHE A 36 -3.55 5.43 7.02
N LEU A 37 -4.21 4.32 7.37
CA LEU A 37 -5.65 4.24 7.55
C LEU A 37 -5.97 4.01 9.03
N ALA A 38 -6.85 4.84 9.56
CA ALA A 38 -7.56 4.54 10.80
C ALA A 38 -8.90 3.89 10.45
N THR A 39 -9.14 2.68 10.96
CA THR A 39 -10.38 1.92 10.74
C THR A 39 -11.06 1.63 12.08
N ASP A 40 -12.30 1.16 12.04
CA ASP A 40 -13.03 0.66 13.22
C ASP A 40 -12.39 -0.61 13.81
N LYS A 41 -11.51 -1.28 13.05
CA LYS A 41 -10.76 -2.49 13.46
C LYS A 41 -9.29 -2.21 13.78
N GLY A 42 -8.94 -0.95 14.00
CA GLY A 42 -7.56 -0.52 14.28
C GLY A 42 -6.88 0.12 13.07
N GLU A 43 -5.60 0.46 13.24
CA GLU A 43 -4.80 1.08 12.18
C GLU A 43 -4.29 0.05 11.18
N CYS A 44 -4.11 0.47 9.93
CA CYS A 44 -3.39 -0.32 8.92
C CYS A 44 -2.70 0.61 7.93
N ALA A 45 -1.78 0.07 7.14
CA ALA A 45 -1.10 0.83 6.09
C ALA A 45 -1.17 0.09 4.76
N LEU A 46 -1.41 0.86 3.69
CA LEU A 46 -1.37 0.38 2.32
C LEU A 46 -0.21 1.03 1.59
N VAL A 47 0.82 0.23 1.29
CA VAL A 47 2.01 0.66 0.56
C VAL A 47 1.83 0.35 -0.91
N LYS A 48 1.73 1.39 -1.72
CA LYS A 48 1.71 1.32 -3.18
C LYS A 48 3.16 1.42 -3.67
N VAL A 49 3.69 0.37 -4.30
CA VAL A 49 5.10 0.32 -4.73
C VAL A 49 5.18 0.51 -6.24
N GLY A 50 5.94 1.52 -6.67
CA GLY A 50 6.24 1.76 -8.08
C GLY A 50 7.24 0.74 -8.60
N ALA A 51 7.18 0.43 -9.88
CA ALA A 51 8.12 -0.47 -10.54
C ALA A 51 8.39 -0.02 -11.99
N THR A 52 9.30 -0.70 -12.68
CA THR A 52 9.64 -0.39 -14.08
C THR A 52 8.38 -0.35 -14.95
N VAL A 53 8.24 0.66 -15.82
CA VAL A 53 7.06 0.92 -16.67
C VAL A 53 5.79 1.36 -15.91
N VAL A 54 5.69 1.06 -14.61
CA VAL A 54 4.46 1.23 -13.79
C VAL A 54 4.66 2.14 -12.58
N GLY A 55 5.59 3.10 -12.69
CA GLY A 55 6.00 3.96 -11.57
C GLY A 55 4.97 5.01 -11.14
N ARG A 56 3.88 5.20 -11.89
CA ARG A 56 2.95 6.32 -11.67
C ARG A 56 1.77 5.92 -10.79
N ILE A 57 1.77 6.45 -9.58
CA ILE A 57 0.82 6.24 -8.49
C ILE A 57 0.07 7.55 -8.27
N LYS A 58 -1.25 7.47 -8.14
CA LYS A 58 -2.12 8.57 -7.72
C LYS A 58 -2.99 8.14 -6.55
N VAL A 59 -3.41 9.11 -5.75
CA VAL A 59 -4.30 8.90 -4.60
C VAL A 59 -5.43 9.90 -4.62
N CYS A 60 -6.60 9.50 -4.13
CA CYS A 60 -7.82 10.32 -4.23
C CYS A 60 -7.85 11.48 -3.21
N TYR A 61 -6.93 11.47 -2.24
CA TYR A 61 -6.91 12.39 -1.10
C TYR A 61 -5.84 13.50 -1.21
N HIS A 62 -5.03 13.52 -2.26
CA HIS A 62 -3.99 14.54 -2.48
C HIS A 62 -3.50 14.56 -3.93
N ASP A 63 -3.11 15.73 -4.44
CA ASP A 63 -2.57 15.92 -5.82
C ASP A 63 -1.14 15.38 -6.04
N LEU A 64 -0.65 14.52 -5.13
CA LEU A 64 0.69 13.95 -5.26
C LEU A 64 0.65 12.84 -6.32
N VAL A 65 1.58 12.92 -7.26
CA VAL A 65 1.83 11.91 -8.29
C VAL A 65 3.28 11.46 -8.17
N SER A 66 3.52 10.15 -8.16
CA SER A 66 4.88 9.57 -8.11
C SER A 66 5.56 9.59 -9.49
N ASN A 67 6.80 9.08 -9.55
CA ASN A 67 7.67 9.01 -10.72
C ASN A 67 7.90 10.39 -11.36
N ARG A 68 8.33 11.34 -10.53
CA ARG A 68 8.67 12.70 -10.95
C ARG A 68 10.15 13.00 -10.73
N SER A 69 10.81 13.49 -11.77
CA SER A 69 12.21 13.94 -11.69
C SER A 69 12.36 15.05 -10.64
N GLY A 70 13.39 14.94 -9.80
CA GLY A 70 13.67 15.91 -8.73
C GLY A 70 12.71 15.87 -7.54
N ALA A 71 11.80 14.88 -7.46
CA ALA A 71 10.93 14.71 -6.31
C ALA A 71 11.73 14.43 -5.03
N LYS A 72 11.12 14.71 -3.88
CA LYS A 72 11.71 14.50 -2.56
C LYS A 72 10.78 13.66 -1.69
N ASN A 73 11.38 12.97 -0.72
CA ASN A 73 10.65 12.30 0.34
C ASN A 73 9.74 13.28 1.06
N GLN A 74 8.50 12.86 1.28
CA GLN A 74 7.47 13.68 1.90
C GLN A 74 6.70 12.83 2.91
N LYS A 75 6.43 13.41 4.08
CA LYS A 75 5.41 12.93 5.02
C LYS A 75 4.39 14.05 5.17
N ILE A 76 3.13 13.76 4.86
CA ILE A 76 2.07 14.77 4.79
C ILE A 76 0.94 14.33 5.70
N VAL A 77 0.57 15.22 6.62
CA VAL A 77 -0.64 15.12 7.44
C VAL A 77 -1.72 15.96 6.77
N LEU A 78 -2.88 15.36 6.51
CA LEU A 78 -3.99 16.06 5.89
C LEU A 78 -4.62 17.03 6.89
N LYS A 79 -4.95 18.24 6.43
CA LYS A 79 -5.65 19.24 7.26
C LYS A 79 -7.02 18.74 7.71
N THR A 80 -7.70 18.03 6.82
CA THR A 80 -8.98 17.37 7.08
C THR A 80 -8.82 15.90 6.75
N PRO A 81 -9.15 14.96 7.65
CA PRO A 81 -9.11 13.53 7.35
C PRO A 81 -9.97 13.19 6.14
N PHE A 82 -9.42 12.40 5.22
CA PHE A 82 -10.15 11.93 4.05
C PHE A 82 -10.95 10.68 4.41
N GLN A 83 -12.26 10.76 4.27
CA GLN A 83 -13.15 9.62 4.50
C GLN A 83 -13.13 8.69 3.28
N VAL A 84 -13.06 7.39 3.55
CA VAL A 84 -13.08 6.35 2.53
C VAL A 84 -13.81 5.15 3.11
N ASN A 85 -14.82 4.67 2.40
CA ASN A 85 -15.61 3.50 2.76
C ASN A 85 -15.03 2.24 2.12
N ARG A 86 -15.43 1.09 2.64
CA ARG A 86 -15.05 -0.21 2.07
C ARG A 86 -15.51 -0.29 0.60
N GLY A 87 -14.57 -0.58 -0.29
CA GLY A 87 -14.83 -0.72 -1.73
C GLY A 87 -14.71 0.57 -2.54
N GLU A 88 -14.51 1.72 -1.88
CA GLU A 88 -14.23 2.97 -2.57
C GLU A 88 -12.78 3.04 -3.07
N GLU A 89 -12.58 3.85 -4.10
CA GLU A 89 -11.27 4.11 -4.66
C GLU A 89 -10.42 4.92 -3.68
N LEU A 90 -9.23 4.40 -3.37
CA LEU A 90 -8.24 5.09 -2.53
C LEU A 90 -7.07 5.65 -3.35
N GLY A 91 -6.82 5.04 -4.50
CA GLY A 91 -5.75 5.37 -5.40
C GLY A 91 -5.61 4.31 -6.48
N LEU A 92 -4.79 4.64 -7.48
CA LEU A 92 -4.62 3.82 -8.67
C LEU A 92 -3.15 3.82 -9.11
N PHE A 93 -2.84 2.80 -9.91
CA PHE A 93 -1.64 2.73 -10.72
C PHE A 93 -2.07 2.87 -12.18
N GLU A 94 -1.33 3.64 -12.97
CA GLU A 94 -1.67 3.80 -14.40
C GLU A 94 -1.40 2.52 -15.22
N LEU A 95 -0.56 1.60 -14.72
CA LEU A 95 -0.32 0.26 -15.29
C LEU A 95 0.06 -0.69 -14.12
N GLY A 96 -0.20 -2.01 -14.24
CA GLY A 96 -0.22 -2.99 -13.13
C GLY A 96 0.94 -2.91 -12.10
N SER A 97 0.72 -3.35 -10.86
CA SER A 97 1.60 -2.95 -9.74
C SER A 97 1.62 -3.92 -8.55
N THR A 98 2.23 -3.48 -7.44
CA THR A 98 2.21 -4.18 -6.15
C THR A 98 1.65 -3.28 -5.06
N VAL A 99 0.72 -3.83 -4.28
CA VAL A 99 0.28 -3.24 -3.00
C VAL A 99 0.72 -4.17 -1.88
N ILE A 100 1.35 -3.60 -0.85
CA ILE A 100 1.64 -4.30 0.39
C ILE A 100 0.65 -3.81 1.45
N CYS A 101 -0.07 -4.74 2.05
CA CYS A 101 -0.99 -4.47 3.15
C CYS A 101 -0.27 -4.77 4.47
N LEU A 102 -0.14 -3.76 5.33
CA LEU A 102 0.52 -3.87 6.62
C LEU A 102 -0.49 -3.66 7.74
N PHE A 103 -0.41 -4.53 8.74
CA PHE A 103 -1.26 -4.50 9.93
C PHE A 103 -0.38 -4.66 11.18
N PRO A 104 -0.74 -4.01 12.29
CA PRO A 104 -0.20 -4.32 13.61
C PRO A 104 -0.21 -5.82 13.92
N LYS A 105 0.79 -6.26 14.68
CA LYS A 105 0.93 -7.66 15.09
C LYS A 105 -0.33 -8.13 15.83
N GLY A 106 -0.89 -9.24 15.39
CA GLY A 106 -2.06 -9.86 16.01
C GLY A 106 -3.41 -9.24 15.63
N GLN A 107 -3.45 -8.20 14.80
CA GLN A 107 -4.71 -7.57 14.36
C GLN A 107 -5.45 -8.38 13.30
N ILE A 108 -4.73 -9.16 12.49
CA ILE A 108 -5.32 -10.01 11.45
C ILE A 108 -4.79 -11.44 11.54
N GLU A 109 -5.67 -12.37 11.20
CA GLU A 109 -5.34 -13.76 10.91
C GLU A 109 -5.53 -13.96 9.41
N LEU A 110 -4.44 -14.25 8.69
CA LEU A 110 -4.50 -14.57 7.28
C LEU A 110 -5.13 -15.95 7.09
N GLY A 111 -5.89 -16.11 6.00
CA GLY A 111 -6.35 -17.43 5.59
C GLY A 111 -5.19 -18.29 5.08
N GLU A 112 -5.52 -19.50 4.65
CA GLU A 112 -4.58 -20.35 3.92
C GLU A 112 -4.33 -19.73 2.54
N LEU A 113 -3.25 -18.96 2.43
CA LEU A 113 -2.80 -18.32 1.20
C LEU A 113 -1.52 -18.98 0.72
N GLU A 114 -1.47 -19.30 -0.56
CA GLU A 114 -0.28 -19.80 -1.24
C GLU A 114 0.46 -18.67 -1.97
N VAL A 115 1.77 -18.85 -2.14
CA VAL A 115 2.59 -17.95 -2.96
C VAL A 115 2.07 -17.97 -4.40
N GLU A 116 1.99 -16.80 -5.04
CA GLU A 116 1.44 -16.60 -6.39
C GLU A 116 -0.05 -16.95 -6.57
N GLN A 117 -0.78 -17.18 -5.47
CA GLN A 117 -2.22 -17.43 -5.53
C GLN A 117 -2.96 -16.27 -6.18
N LYS A 118 -3.80 -16.58 -7.17
CA LYS A 118 -4.74 -15.62 -7.75
C LYS A 118 -5.82 -15.29 -6.72
N VAL A 119 -6.04 -13.99 -6.51
CA VAL A 119 -7.11 -13.46 -5.65
C VAL A 119 -8.07 -12.60 -6.48
N TYR A 120 -9.34 -12.61 -6.11
CA TYR A 120 -10.39 -11.83 -6.78
C TYR A 120 -10.85 -10.65 -5.92
N LEU A 121 -11.36 -9.60 -6.57
CA LEU A 121 -11.95 -8.47 -5.85
C LEU A 121 -13.09 -8.96 -4.94
N GLY A 122 -13.03 -8.57 -3.67
CA GLY A 122 -14.01 -8.98 -2.66
C GLY A 122 -13.73 -10.34 -2.01
N GLN A 123 -12.77 -11.12 -2.52
CA GLN A 123 -12.33 -12.35 -1.86
C GLN A 123 -11.67 -12.02 -0.52
N ALA A 124 -12.11 -12.70 0.54
CA ALA A 124 -11.45 -12.62 1.83
C ALA A 124 -10.10 -13.34 1.77
N ILE A 125 -9.04 -12.65 2.18
CA ILE A 125 -7.67 -13.20 2.32
C ILE A 125 -7.28 -13.39 3.79
N GLY A 126 -8.17 -13.04 4.70
CA GLY A 126 -7.97 -13.09 6.15
C GLY A 126 -9.15 -12.46 6.88
N ARG A 127 -9.05 -12.46 8.21
CA ARG A 127 -10.05 -11.90 9.12
C ARG A 127 -9.37 -11.06 10.18
N PHE A 128 -10.06 -10.01 10.65
CA PHE A 128 -9.62 -9.30 11.83
C PHE A 128 -9.75 -10.21 13.05
N CYS A 129 -8.72 -10.23 13.89
CA CYS A 129 -8.81 -10.84 15.20
C CYS A 129 -9.79 -10.02 16.03
N THR A 130 -10.79 -10.66 16.62
CA THR A 130 -11.61 -10.02 17.64
C THR A 130 -10.77 -9.90 18.89
N ASP A 131 -10.68 -8.70 19.48
CA ASP A 131 -10.06 -8.52 20.78
C ASP A 131 -10.63 -9.55 21.76
N SER A 132 -9.80 -10.50 22.17
CA SER A 132 -10.06 -11.24 23.40
C SER A 132 -9.88 -10.19 24.49
N LYS A 133 -10.99 -9.61 24.94
CA LYS A 133 -11.03 -8.86 26.19
C LYS A 133 -10.29 -9.69 27.24
N VAL A 134 -9.17 -9.17 27.73
CA VAL A 134 -8.65 -9.47 29.07
C VAL A 134 -8.82 -8.20 29.86
#